data_AF-A0A8T3Y312-F1
#
_entry.id   AF-A0A8T3Y312-F1
#
_cell.length_a   1.000
_cell.length_b   1.000
_cell.length_c   1.000
_cell.angle_alpha   90.00
_cell.angle_beta   90.00
_cell.angle_gamma   90.00
#
_symmetry.space_group_name_H-M   'P 1'
#
loop_
_entity.id
_entity.type
_entity.pdbx_description
1 polymer ?
#
loop_
_entity_poly.entity_id
_entity_poly.type
_entity_poly.pdbx_seq_one_letter_code
_entity_poly.pdbx_strand_id
1 'polypeptide(L)'
;MIEYLVFFIVFSFVGWVIDTGYRSAVDRRYAPGSIFPFFAPIYGFGGIILVILFNTSLNPAIHVLIGGIAATTVELVGGMFCVKFLRRRLWDYSKNRWQYRGHIDALHTVCWFIVTAALRMLFPYMQG
;
A
#
# COMPACT_ATOMS: atom_id res chain seq x y z
N MET A 1 -7.20 2.06 20.57
CA MET A 1 -6.28 3.15 20.16
C MET A 1 -4.87 2.63 19.93
N ILE A 2 -4.27 1.91 20.90
CA ILE A 2 -2.93 1.31 20.76
C ILE A 2 -2.86 0.28 19.61
N GLU A 3 -3.88 -0.55 19.42
CA GLU A 3 -3.93 -1.54 18.33
C GLU A 3 -3.75 -0.92 16.93
N TYR A 4 -4.44 0.18 16.63
CA TYR A 4 -4.29 0.87 15.35
C TYR A 4 -2.87 1.42 15.13
N LEU A 5 -2.21 1.86 16.21
CA LEU A 5 -0.81 2.29 16.14
C LEU A 5 0.12 1.10 15.87
N VAL A 6 -0.13 -0.05 16.50
CA VAL A 6 0.63 -1.29 16.23
C VAL A 6 0.44 -1.71 14.77
N PHE A 7 -0.80 -1.78 14.27
CA PHE A 7 -1.06 -2.08 12.87
C PHE A 7 -0.37 -1.09 11.93
N PHE A 8 -0.43 0.21 12.22
CA PHE A 8 0.25 1.23 11.43
C PHE A 8 1.76 0.98 11.32
N ILE A 9 2.41 0.69 12.44
CA ILE A 9 3.85 0.45 12.49
C ILE A 9 4.19 -0.84 11.73
N VAL A 10 3.45 -1.93 11.97
CA VAL A 10 3.68 -3.23 11.32
C VAL A 10 3.49 -3.11 9.81
N PHE A 11 2.37 -2.55 9.34
CA PHE A 11 2.14 -2.37 7.91
C PHE A 11 3.17 -1.42 7.27
N SER A 12 3.57 -0.35 7.96
CA SER A 12 4.62 0.55 7.47
C SER A 12 5.98 -0.14 7.33
N PHE A 13 6.32 -1.03 8.28
CA PHE A 13 7.57 -1.79 8.24
C PHE A 13 7.54 -2.86 7.15
N VAL A 14 6.48 -3.66 7.08
CA VAL A 14 6.30 -4.69 6.04
C VAL A 14 6.31 -4.07 4.65
N GLY A 15 5.58 -2.96 4.48
CA GLY A 15 5.59 -2.17 3.26
C GLY A 15 6.99 -1.73 2.87
N TRP A 16 7.75 -1.18 3.83
CA TRP A 16 9.14 -0.78 3.58
C TRP A 16 10.03 -1.95 3.17
N VAL A 17 9.88 -3.13 3.78
CA VAL A 17 10.64 -4.34 3.41
C VAL A 17 10.33 -4.74 1.97
N ILE A 18 9.04 -4.78 1.59
CA ILE A 18 8.61 -5.12 0.23
C ILE A 18 9.19 -4.13 -0.78
N ASP A 19 9.01 -2.84 -0.53
CA ASP A 19 9.37 -1.78 -1.47
C ASP A 19 10.89 -1.67 -1.65
N THR A 20 11.63 -1.72 -0.53
CA THR A 20 13.09 -1.71 -0.52
C THR A 20 13.65 -2.99 -1.13
N GLY A 21 13.06 -4.15 -0.81
CA GLY A 21 13.46 -5.44 -1.36
C GLY A 21 13.25 -5.50 -2.87
N TYR A 22 12.08 -5.11 -3.35
CA TYR A 22 11.75 -5.06 -4.78
C TYR A 22 12.72 -4.15 -5.54
N ARG A 23 12.90 -2.90 -5.09
CA ARG A 23 13.79 -1.95 -5.75
C ARG A 23 15.25 -2.41 -5.71
N SER A 24 15.69 -2.96 -4.58
CA SER A 24 17.06 -3.46 -4.47
C SER A 24 17.33 -4.66 -5.38
N ALA A 25 16.33 -5.52 -5.57
CA ALA A 25 16.40 -6.65 -6.50
C ALA A 25 16.45 -6.18 -7.96
N VAL A 26 15.62 -5.21 -8.33
CA VAL A 26 15.59 -4.64 -9.69
C VAL A 26 16.89 -3.88 -10.02
N ASP A 27 17.34 -3.02 -9.10
CA ASP A 27 18.54 -2.19 -9.29
C ASP A 27 19.86 -2.96 -9.05
N ARG A 28 19.78 -4.21 -8.57
CA ARG A 28 20.92 -5.06 -8.17
C ARG A 28 21.90 -4.42 -7.18
N ARG A 29 21.40 -3.45 -6.40
CA ARG A 29 22.13 -2.73 -5.36
C ARG A 29 21.13 -2.26 -4.32
N TYR A 30 21.59 -1.97 -3.11
CA TYR A 30 20.71 -1.44 -2.08
C TYR A 30 20.05 -0.12 -2.55
N ALA A 31 18.72 -0.14 -2.67
CA ALA A 31 17.90 0.97 -3.13
C ALA A 31 16.69 1.12 -2.19
N PRO A 32 16.71 2.09 -1.25
CA PRO A 32 15.63 2.25 -0.28
C PRO A 32 14.32 2.64 -0.97
N GLY A 33 13.23 1.97 -0.60
CA GLY A 33 11.88 2.22 -1.13
C GLY A 33 11.21 3.47 -0.58
N SER A 34 11.52 3.82 0.67
CA SER A 34 11.01 5.00 1.36
C SER A 34 12.12 6.00 1.66
N ILE A 35 11.72 7.23 1.94
CA ILE A 35 12.61 8.29 2.45
C ILE A 35 12.98 8.00 3.91
N PHE A 36 12.08 7.38 4.67
CA PHE A 36 12.32 6.99 6.05
C PHE A 36 12.84 5.54 6.09
N PRO A 37 13.99 5.27 6.71
CA PRO A 37 14.48 3.90 6.85
C PRO A 37 13.52 3.10 7.74
N PHE A 38 13.29 1.85 7.37
CA PHE A 38 12.38 0.92 8.08
C PHE A 38 10.92 1.35 8.14
N PHE A 39 10.52 2.39 7.39
CA PHE A 39 9.22 2.99 7.56
C PHE A 39 8.64 3.53 6.25
N ALA A 40 7.57 2.91 5.76
CA ALA A 40 6.83 3.36 4.59
C ALA A 40 5.39 3.77 5.02
N PRO A 41 5.17 5.05 5.40
CA PRO A 41 3.91 5.51 5.97
C PRO A 41 2.68 5.22 5.11
N ILE A 42 2.84 5.19 3.78
CA ILE A 42 1.75 4.91 2.84
C ILE A 42 1.11 3.54 3.08
N TYR A 43 1.91 2.51 3.39
CA TYR A 43 1.44 1.18 3.73
C TYR A 43 0.77 1.15 5.10
N GLY A 44 1.28 1.94 6.06
CA GLY A 44 0.63 2.12 7.36
C GLY A 44 -0.77 2.71 7.23
N PHE A 45 -0.92 3.80 6.47
CA PHE A 45 -2.22 4.42 6.23
C PHE A 45 -3.17 3.50 5.48
N GLY A 46 -2.70 2.83 4.42
CA GLY A 46 -3.48 1.83 3.70
C GLY A 46 -3.93 0.68 4.61
N GLY A 47 -3.02 0.17 5.44
CA GLY A 47 -3.31 -0.88 6.42
C GLY A 47 -4.36 -0.49 7.45
N ILE A 48 -4.27 0.70 8.05
CA ILE A 48 -5.31 1.19 8.97
C ILE A 48 -6.67 1.27 8.26
N ILE A 49 -6.71 1.85 7.05
CA ILE A 49 -7.96 1.99 6.29
C ILE A 49 -8.60 0.62 6.07
N LEU A 50 -7.80 -0.38 5.71
CA LEU A 50 -8.29 -1.76 5.55
C LEU A 50 -8.76 -2.38 6.87
N VAL A 51 -8.04 -2.19 7.97
CA VAL A 51 -8.47 -2.69 9.30
C VAL A 51 -9.79 -2.05 9.73
N ILE A 52 -9.96 -0.74 9.54
CA ILE A 52 -11.21 -0.04 9.85
C ILE A 52 -12.34 -0.60 8.97
N LEU A 53 -12.10 -0.76 7.67
CA LEU A 53 -13.07 -1.32 6.73
C LEU A 53 -13.47 -2.75 7.12
N PHE A 54 -12.51 -3.60 7.47
CA PHE A 54 -12.76 -5.01 7.77
C PHE A 54 -13.50 -5.25 9.09
N ASN A 55 -13.46 -4.29 10.02
CA ASN A 55 -14.27 -4.31 11.24
C ASN A 55 -15.75 -3.99 11.00
N THR A 56 -16.13 -3.56 9.79
CA THR A 56 -17.54 -3.34 9.47
C THR A 56 -18.26 -4.65 9.14
N SER A 57 -19.59 -4.67 9.30
CA SER A 57 -20.42 -5.86 9.06
C SER A 57 -20.78 -6.08 7.59
N LEU A 58 -19.95 -5.59 6.65
CA LEU A 58 -20.22 -5.75 5.21
C LEU A 58 -19.79 -7.13 4.70
N ASN A 59 -20.29 -7.49 3.53
CA ASN A 59 -19.92 -8.74 2.85
C ASN A 59 -18.42 -8.72 2.47
N PRO A 60 -17.68 -9.85 2.59
CA PRO A 60 -16.29 -9.95 2.15
C PRO A 60 -16.01 -9.43 0.73
N ALA A 61 -16.92 -9.63 -0.23
CA ALA A 61 -16.76 -9.12 -1.58
C ALA A 61 -16.78 -7.58 -1.63
N ILE A 62 -17.61 -6.95 -0.80
CA ILE A 62 -17.67 -5.48 -0.66
C ILE A 62 -16.39 -4.96 0.00
N HIS A 63 -15.85 -5.67 1.00
CA HIS A 63 -14.55 -5.32 1.60
C HIS A 63 -13.42 -5.31 0.56
N VAL A 64 -13.37 -6.30 -0.34
CA VAL A 64 -12.36 -6.36 -1.40
C VAL A 64 -12.53 -5.21 -2.39
N LEU A 65 -13.77 -4.94 -2.80
CA LEU A 65 -14.07 -3.85 -3.74
C LEU A 65 -13.66 -2.49 -3.17
N ILE A 66 -14.14 -2.15 -1.98
CA ILE A 66 -13.86 -0.86 -1.34
C ILE A 66 -12.38 -0.76 -0.96
N GLY A 67 -11.81 -1.84 -0.41
CA GLY A 67 -10.41 -1.85 0.02
C GLY A 67 -9.42 -1.73 -1.13
N GLY A 68 -9.69 -2.41 -2.26
CA GLY A 68 -8.89 -2.26 -3.48
C GLY A 68 -8.94 -0.82 -4.01
N ILE A 69 -10.13 -0.22 -4.10
CA ILE A 69 -10.29 1.19 -4.52
C ILE A 69 -9.57 2.13 -3.55
N ALA A 70 -9.70 1.90 -2.24
CA ALA A 70 -9.06 2.72 -1.22
C ALA A 70 -7.53 2.63 -1.30
N ALA A 71 -6.96 1.43 -1.47
CA ALA A 71 -5.52 1.22 -1.64
C ALA A 71 -4.99 1.92 -2.89
N THR A 72 -5.65 1.78 -4.04
CA THR A 72 -5.29 2.50 -5.27
C THR A 72 -5.40 4.02 -5.10
N THR A 73 -6.39 4.49 -4.33
CA THR A 73 -6.54 5.93 -4.04
C THR A 73 -5.40 6.44 -3.16
N VAL A 74 -5.01 5.68 -2.14
CA VAL A 74 -3.86 5.99 -1.28
C VAL A 74 -2.57 6.03 -2.10
N GLU A 75 -2.37 5.09 -3.02
CA GLU A 75 -1.24 5.08 -3.96
C GLU A 75 -1.25 6.34 -4.84
N LEU A 76 -2.39 6.68 -5.45
CA LEU A 76 -2.51 7.86 -6.30
C LEU A 76 -2.21 9.15 -5.52
N VAL A 77 -2.85 9.35 -4.36
CA VAL A 77 -2.67 10.55 -3.53
C VAL A 77 -1.26 10.62 -2.97
N GLY A 78 -0.71 9.50 -2.49
CA GLY A 78 0.66 9.40 -2.01
C GLY A 78 1.68 9.75 -3.10
N GLY A 79 1.47 9.27 -4.32
CA GLY A 79 2.32 9.57 -5.47
C GLY A 79 2.30 11.05 -5.84
N MET A 80 1.11 11.66 -5.86
CA MET A 80 0.95 13.10 -6.09
C MET A 80 1.60 13.92 -4.97
N PHE A 81 1.43 13.51 -3.71
CA PHE A 81 2.04 14.16 -2.55
C PHE A 81 3.58 14.13 -2.64
N CYS A 82 4.17 12.98 -2.98
CA CYS A 82 5.62 12.86 -3.14
C CYS A 82 6.16 13.80 -4.22
N VAL A 83 5.49 13.89 -5.37
CA VAL A 83 5.91 14.81 -6.43
C VAL A 83 5.75 16.27 -6.00
N LYS A 84 4.66 16.63 -5.32
CA LYS A 84 4.38 18.01 -4.93
C LYS A 84 5.30 18.52 -3.82
N PHE A 85 5.50 17.74 -2.76
CA PHE A 85 6.21 18.18 -1.55
C PHE A 85 7.67 17.75 -1.54
N LEU A 86 7.98 16.55 -2.01
CA LEU A 86 9.33 15.98 -1.96
C LEU A 86 10.09 16.21 -3.28
N ARG A 87 9.40 16.71 -4.32
CA ARG A 87 9.94 16.92 -5.68
C ARG A 87 10.64 15.68 -6.24
N ARG A 88 10.22 14.50 -5.79
CA ARG A 88 10.79 13.20 -6.15
C ARG A 88 9.67 12.20 -6.38
N ARG A 89 9.85 11.34 -7.38
CA ARG A 89 9.00 10.15 -7.57
C ARG A 89 9.64 8.98 -6.83
N LEU A 90 8.90 8.40 -5.88
CA LEU A 90 9.34 7.19 -5.17
C LEU A 90 9.08 5.93 -6.01
N TRP A 91 8.02 5.95 -6.81
CA TRP A 91 7.73 5.00 -7.86
C TRP A 91 7.34 5.74 -9.14
N ASP A 92 7.57 5.10 -10.28
CA ASP A 92 7.25 5.64 -11.60
C ASP A 92 6.73 4.55 -12.53
N TYR A 93 5.41 4.57 -12.75
CA TYR A 93 4.72 3.65 -13.65
C TYR A 93 4.53 4.22 -15.06
N SER A 94 5.21 5.32 -15.43
CA SER A 94 5.06 5.95 -16.75
C SER A 94 5.33 5.01 -17.94
N LYS A 95 6.17 3.99 -17.73
CA LYS A 95 6.51 2.98 -18.74
C LYS A 95 5.51 1.83 -18.84
N ASN A 96 4.57 1.72 -17.90
CA ASN A 96 3.60 0.64 -17.87
C ASN A 96 2.42 0.95 -18.79
N ARG A 97 1.82 -0.11 -19.35
CA ARG A 97 0.59 0.02 -20.14
C ARG A 97 -0.57 0.37 -19.20
N TRP A 98 -1.44 1.28 -19.65
CA TRP A 98 -2.67 1.67 -18.95
C TRP A 98 -2.39 2.34 -17.60
N GLN A 99 -1.38 3.22 -17.59
CA GLN A 99 -1.01 4.06 -16.46
C GLN A 99 -1.77 5.39 -16.45
N TYR A 100 -1.91 5.98 -15.26
CA TYR A 100 -2.38 7.35 -15.09
C TYR A 100 -1.28 8.24 -14.50
N ARG A 101 -0.76 9.16 -15.33
CA ARG A 101 0.30 10.15 -14.99
C ARG A 101 1.55 9.57 -14.30
N GLY A 102 1.80 8.29 -14.52
CA GLY A 102 2.87 7.50 -13.91
C GLY A 102 2.71 7.28 -12.40
N HIS A 103 1.54 7.58 -11.82
CA HIS A 103 1.28 7.46 -10.39
C HIS A 103 0.64 6.12 -10.02
N ILE A 104 -0.26 5.63 -10.87
CA ILE A 104 -0.92 4.32 -10.75
C ILE A 104 -0.98 3.66 -12.13
N ASP A 105 -1.11 2.35 -12.16
CA ASP A 105 -1.42 1.59 -13.37
C ASP A 105 -2.45 0.49 -13.10
N ALA A 106 -2.95 -0.13 -14.17
CA ALA A 106 -3.94 -1.20 -14.05
C ALA A 106 -3.38 -2.46 -13.34
N LEU A 107 -2.10 -2.79 -13.55
CA LEU A 107 -1.49 -3.99 -12.98
C LEU A 107 -1.40 -3.92 -11.46
N HIS A 108 -0.84 -2.84 -10.93
CA HIS A 108 -0.70 -2.62 -9.49
C HIS A 108 -2.07 -2.41 -8.86
N THR A 109 -3.01 -1.76 -9.55
CA THR A 109 -4.41 -1.71 -9.12
C THR A 109 -4.97 -3.13 -8.90
N VAL A 110 -4.81 -4.05 -9.86
CA VAL A 110 -5.24 -5.44 -9.67
C VAL A 110 -4.50 -6.12 -8.51
N CYS A 111 -3.19 -5.89 -8.37
CA CYS A 111 -2.43 -6.39 -7.22
C CYS A 111 -3.00 -5.90 -5.88
N TRP A 112 -3.43 -4.64 -5.77
CA TRP A 112 -4.04 -4.11 -4.55
C TRP A 112 -5.37 -4.80 -4.21
N PHE A 113 -6.18 -5.16 -5.21
CA PHE A 113 -7.39 -5.96 -4.97
C PHE A 113 -7.05 -7.36 -4.46
N ILE A 114 -6.03 -8.01 -5.04
CA ILE A 114 -5.57 -9.34 -4.59
C ILE A 114 -5.03 -9.28 -3.16
N VAL A 115 -4.19 -8.28 -2.85
CA VAL A 115 -3.66 -8.06 -1.49
C VAL A 115 -4.80 -7.79 -0.51
N THR A 116 -5.77 -6.96 -0.88
CA THR A 116 -6.96 -6.70 -0.05
C THR A 116 -7.75 -7.98 0.22
N ALA A 117 -7.95 -8.83 -0.79
CA ALA A 117 -8.62 -10.12 -0.64
C ALA A 117 -7.85 -11.06 0.31
N ALA A 118 -6.53 -11.17 0.12
CA ALA A 118 -5.68 -11.98 0.99
C ALA A 118 -5.72 -11.48 2.45
N LEU A 119 -5.57 -10.16 2.66
CA LEU A 119 -5.67 -9.57 3.99
C LEU A 119 -7.05 -9.76 4.61
N ARG A 120 -8.13 -9.67 3.83
CA ARG A 120 -9.49 -9.93 4.31
C ARG A 120 -9.66 -11.37 4.79
N MET A 121 -9.03 -12.34 4.14
CA MET A 121 -9.04 -13.75 4.56
C MET A 121 -8.21 -13.96 5.83
N LEU A 122 -7.10 -13.23 5.97
CA LEU A 122 -6.23 -13.32 7.15
C LEU A 122 -6.78 -12.55 8.37
N PHE A 123 -7.62 -11.54 8.14
CA PHE A 123 -8.10 -10.63 9.18
C PHE A 123 -8.72 -11.31 10.43
N PRO A 124 -9.56 -12.36 10.31
CA PRO A 124 -10.11 -13.04 11.48
C PRO A 124 -9.04 -13.65 12.40
N TYR A 125 -7.89 -14.07 11.84
CA TYR A 125 -6.78 -14.64 12.60
C TYR A 125 -5.90 -13.57 13.25
N MET A 126 -5.99 -12.31 12.80
CA MET A 126 -5.25 -11.18 13.39
C MET A 126 -5.94 -10.61 14.64
N GLN A 127 -7.21 -10.98 14.88
CA GLN A 127 -8.00 -10.56 16.05
C GLN A 127 -8.09 -11.65 17.13
N GLY A 128 -7.44 -12.80 16.91
CA GLY A 128 -7.42 -13.94 17.83
C GLY A 128 -6.30 -13.88 18.86
#